data_AF-A0A2E2V431-F1
#
_entry.id   AF-A0A2E2V431-F1
#
_cell.length_a   1.000
_cell.length_b   1.000
_cell.length_c   1.000
_cell.angle_alpha   90.00
_cell.angle_beta   90.00
_cell.angle_gamma   90.00
#
_symmetry.space_group_name_H-M   'P 1'
#
loop_
_entity.id
_entity.type
_entity.pdbx_description
1 polymer ?
#
loop_
_entity_poly.entity_id
_entity_poly.type
_entity_poly.pdbx_seq_one_letter_code
_entity_poly.pdbx_strand_id
1 'polypeptide(L)'
;MTTLKDTDQKSIFLVTTADTDILTAERAILEMAIPDFPRVVIYNPVALDSTEGQFELLEAAAGAGVVVLRLLGGKRAMPDTFDPLVELCHSNGIPLIACPGHQEWDEDLVSACSAPVSEIETVFAYLMRGGVQNTQNLLLFLADTYLETEYGHEAPEPVPWQGIYHPEIDSGIDIESYIKLRCKPDKPTIGLLFYRAHWMSGNVHFIDDLIHRLEKHDINVLPVFSFSLKHNPEEDSESVNTITDYMIDGNGDSRVNCIINTMGLAMSDLSDEGATVASGWSVDFLDKLNVPIIHGVVSTGTRLEWEESSLGLGPIDTAMNIALPEFDGRIISVPISFKEEQPEFAMSSSGRSGGTLIANRTQRYVPHPDRIFMCQFALATKWRYIDEVLYGRTIHQQPHTERLSEDKQNQMINSDN
;
A
#
# COMPACT_ATOMS: atom_id res chain seq x y z
N MET A 1 -32.15 17.26 -32.09
CA MET A 1 -33.00 16.57 -31.09
C MET A 1 -32.18 15.47 -30.46
N THR A 2 -31.22 15.85 -29.62
CA THR A 2 -30.50 14.92 -28.74
C THR A 2 -30.66 15.53 -27.35
N THR A 3 -31.89 15.42 -26.87
CA THR A 3 -32.42 16.01 -25.65
C THR A 3 -32.10 15.12 -24.45
N LEU A 4 -31.52 15.72 -23.42
CA LEU A 4 -31.97 15.60 -22.02
C LEU A 4 -32.23 14.17 -21.52
N LYS A 5 -31.18 13.40 -21.22
CA LYS A 5 -31.31 12.15 -20.48
C LYS A 5 -30.35 11.98 -19.29
N ASP A 6 -29.51 12.97 -18.99
CA ASP A 6 -28.36 12.79 -18.09
C ASP A 6 -28.53 13.38 -16.67
N THR A 7 -29.71 13.93 -16.35
CA THR A 7 -29.95 14.68 -15.10
C THR A 7 -30.77 13.94 -14.05
N ASP A 8 -31.16 12.68 -14.28
CA ASP A 8 -32.09 11.95 -13.40
C ASP A 8 -31.49 10.67 -12.77
N GLN A 9 -30.20 10.40 -13.04
CA GLN A 9 -29.53 9.24 -12.45
C GLN A 9 -28.89 9.66 -11.12
N LYS A 10 -29.55 9.25 -10.03
CA LYS A 10 -29.04 9.40 -8.66
C LYS A 10 -27.60 8.88 -8.56
N SER A 11 -26.73 9.62 -7.87
CA SER A 11 -25.31 9.27 -7.69
C SER A 11 -25.00 8.72 -6.30
N ILE A 12 -23.91 7.96 -6.17
CA ILE A 12 -23.30 7.63 -4.88
C ILE A 12 -22.35 8.78 -4.52
N PHE A 13 -22.54 9.40 -3.36
CA PHE A 13 -21.70 10.50 -2.90
C PHE A 13 -20.85 10.06 -1.71
N LEU A 14 -19.52 10.10 -1.85
CA LEU A 14 -18.57 9.72 -0.81
C LEU A 14 -17.72 10.92 -0.41
N VAL A 15 -17.64 11.23 0.87
CA VAL A 15 -16.72 12.23 1.39
C VAL A 15 -15.71 11.54 2.29
N THR A 16 -14.43 11.63 1.97
CA THR A 16 -13.37 10.98 2.73
C THR A 16 -12.15 11.86 2.89
N THR A 17 -11.60 11.90 4.10
CA THR A 17 -10.31 12.55 4.38
C THR A 17 -9.11 11.72 3.93
N ALA A 18 -9.31 10.44 3.60
CA ALA A 18 -8.23 9.52 3.27
C ALA A 18 -8.10 9.36 1.75
N ASP A 19 -7.01 9.88 1.18
CA ASP A 19 -6.73 9.74 -0.27
C ASP A 19 -6.69 8.27 -0.71
N THR A 20 -6.31 7.36 0.19
CA THR A 20 -6.31 5.92 -0.06
C THR A 20 -7.68 5.41 -0.48
N ASP A 21 -8.77 5.94 0.08
CA ASP A 21 -10.12 5.50 -0.28
C ASP A 21 -10.51 5.97 -1.67
N ILE A 22 -10.12 7.19 -2.04
CA ILE A 22 -10.40 7.79 -3.34
C ILE A 22 -9.71 6.97 -4.42
N LEU A 23 -8.43 6.62 -4.21
CA LEU A 23 -7.67 5.77 -5.12
C LEU A 23 -8.23 4.35 -5.19
N THR A 24 -8.64 3.78 -4.04
CA THR A 24 -9.25 2.44 -4.00
C THR A 24 -10.55 2.42 -4.80
N ALA A 25 -11.40 3.45 -4.64
CA ALA A 25 -12.67 3.56 -5.34
C ALA A 25 -12.50 3.75 -6.85
N GLU A 26 -11.51 4.53 -7.28
CA GLU A 26 -11.16 4.67 -8.69
C GLU A 26 -10.77 3.33 -9.31
N ARG A 27 -9.87 2.60 -8.65
CA ARG A 27 -9.45 1.28 -9.12
C ARG A 27 -10.61 0.27 -9.11
N ALA A 28 -11.45 0.30 -8.06
CA ALA A 28 -12.62 -0.55 -7.94
C ALA A 28 -13.58 -0.37 -9.13
N ILE A 29 -13.90 0.89 -9.49
CA ILE A 29 -14.79 1.22 -10.61
C ILE A 29 -14.19 0.76 -11.95
N LEU A 30 -12.89 0.97 -12.14
CA LEU A 30 -12.16 0.52 -13.33
C LEU A 30 -12.19 -1.01 -13.49
N GLU A 31 -11.90 -1.74 -12.42
CA GLU A 31 -11.80 -3.21 -12.45
C GLU A 31 -13.17 -3.89 -12.53
N MET A 32 -14.23 -3.31 -11.93
CA MET A 32 -15.60 -3.83 -12.07
C MET A 32 -16.05 -3.86 -13.53
N ALA A 33 -15.65 -2.85 -14.31
CA ALA A 33 -15.96 -2.72 -15.75
C ALA A 33 -17.46 -2.88 -16.10
N ILE A 34 -18.37 -2.58 -15.14
CA ILE A 34 -19.82 -2.68 -15.32
C ILE A 34 -20.29 -1.53 -16.23
N PRO A 35 -20.90 -1.81 -17.39
CA PRO A 35 -21.48 -0.78 -18.25
C PRO A 35 -22.59 -0.02 -17.53
N ASP A 36 -22.66 1.30 -17.72
CA ASP A 36 -23.72 2.17 -17.17
C ASP A 36 -23.87 2.13 -15.63
N PHE A 37 -22.79 1.79 -14.91
CA PHE A 37 -22.77 1.84 -13.45
C PHE A 37 -23.10 3.27 -12.96
N PRO A 38 -23.90 3.42 -11.86
CA PRO A 38 -24.27 4.74 -11.34
C PRO A 38 -23.06 5.63 -11.09
N ARG A 39 -23.26 6.94 -11.28
CA ARG A 39 -22.20 7.93 -11.06
C ARG A 39 -21.76 7.89 -9.60
N VAL A 40 -20.44 7.83 -9.38
CA VAL A 40 -19.81 7.95 -8.07
C VAL A 40 -19.11 9.30 -8.00
N VAL A 41 -19.36 10.05 -6.95
CA VAL A 41 -18.78 11.38 -6.73
C VAL A 41 -18.06 11.35 -5.40
N ILE A 42 -16.76 11.64 -5.41
CA ILE A 42 -15.90 11.57 -4.23
C ILE A 42 -15.29 12.93 -3.94
N TYR A 43 -15.38 13.39 -2.69
CA TYR A 43 -14.78 14.63 -2.24
C TYR A 43 -13.79 14.39 -1.08
N ASN A 44 -12.61 14.98 -1.17
CA ASN A 44 -11.75 15.18 -0.01
C ASN A 44 -12.06 16.54 0.63
N PRO A 45 -12.58 16.60 1.88
CA PRO A 45 -12.95 17.86 2.51
C PRO A 45 -11.75 18.72 2.88
N VAL A 46 -10.57 18.13 3.09
CA VAL A 46 -9.33 18.86 3.39
C VAL A 46 -8.88 19.70 2.19
N ALA A 47 -9.33 19.36 0.98
CA ALA A 47 -9.05 20.13 -0.22
C ALA A 47 -10.01 21.31 -0.43
N LEU A 48 -11.04 21.47 0.42
CA LEU A 48 -12.09 22.48 0.27
C LEU A 48 -11.83 23.71 1.14
N ASP A 49 -10.75 24.44 0.83
CA ASP A 49 -10.37 25.67 1.54
C ASP A 49 -11.17 26.90 1.07
N SER A 50 -12.01 26.76 0.04
CA SER A 50 -12.78 27.86 -0.56
C SER A 50 -14.28 27.71 -0.33
N THR A 51 -14.97 28.84 -0.14
CA THR A 51 -16.44 28.89 -0.02
C THR A 51 -17.14 28.36 -1.27
N GLU A 52 -16.53 28.50 -2.45
CA GLU A 52 -17.05 27.96 -3.71
C GLU A 52 -17.04 26.42 -3.70
N GLY A 53 -15.92 25.79 -3.31
CA GLY A 53 -15.85 24.32 -3.24
C GLY A 53 -16.78 23.72 -2.17
N GLN A 54 -17.05 24.45 -1.08
CA GLN A 54 -18.04 24.05 -0.09
C GLN A 54 -19.47 24.07 -0.66
N PHE A 55 -19.79 25.06 -1.48
CA PHE A 55 -21.09 25.15 -2.15
C PHE A 55 -21.26 24.04 -3.19
N GLU A 56 -20.23 23.78 -4.00
CA GLU A 56 -20.22 22.68 -4.98
C GLU A 56 -20.44 21.32 -4.32
N LEU A 57 -19.83 21.07 -3.16
CA LEU A 57 -20.04 19.84 -2.39
C LEU A 57 -21.51 19.68 -1.99
N LEU A 58 -22.15 20.74 -1.49
CA LEU A 58 -23.55 20.70 -1.06
C LEU A 58 -24.49 20.53 -2.26
N GLU A 59 -24.21 21.19 -3.38
CA GLU A 59 -24.98 21.05 -4.63
C GLU A 59 -24.89 19.62 -5.18
N ALA A 60 -23.68 19.05 -5.21
CA ALA A 60 -23.48 17.67 -5.64
C ALA A 60 -24.14 16.65 -4.71
N ALA A 61 -24.11 16.89 -3.39
CA ALA A 61 -24.79 16.05 -2.41
C ALA A 61 -26.33 16.10 -2.55
N ALA A 62 -26.90 17.24 -2.97
CA ALA A 62 -28.35 17.37 -3.15
C ALA A 62 -28.92 16.46 -4.25
N GLY A 63 -28.10 16.08 -5.25
CA GLY A 63 -28.45 15.14 -6.32
C GLY A 63 -28.14 13.67 -6.01
N ALA A 64 -27.62 13.37 -4.82
CA ALA A 64 -27.17 12.02 -4.47
C ALA A 64 -28.35 11.10 -4.10
N GLY A 65 -28.23 9.81 -4.46
CA GLY A 65 -29.09 8.76 -3.95
C GLY A 65 -28.70 8.28 -2.56
N VAL A 66 -27.42 8.43 -2.20
CA VAL A 66 -26.87 8.13 -0.87
C VAL A 66 -25.62 8.95 -0.63
N VAL A 67 -25.43 9.39 0.63
CA VAL A 67 -24.23 10.09 1.10
C VAL A 67 -23.50 9.23 2.13
N VAL A 68 -22.21 8.98 1.89
CA VAL A 68 -21.31 8.26 2.80
C VAL A 68 -20.19 9.19 3.23
N LEU A 69 -19.96 9.34 4.54
CA LEU A 69 -18.87 10.14 5.11
C LEU A 69 -17.88 9.21 5.81
N ARG A 70 -16.59 9.34 5.51
CA ARG A 70 -15.49 8.68 6.22
C ARG A 70 -14.47 9.71 6.68
N LEU A 71 -14.56 10.13 7.94
CA LEU A 71 -13.79 11.27 8.45
C LEU A 71 -12.78 10.85 9.52
N LEU A 72 -11.50 11.08 9.24
CA LEU A 72 -10.42 11.01 10.23
C LEU A 72 -10.48 12.29 11.09
N GLY A 73 -10.77 12.13 12.38
CA GLY A 73 -10.96 13.26 13.31
C GLY A 73 -12.40 13.75 13.43
N GLY A 74 -13.37 12.97 12.94
CA GLY A 74 -14.79 13.23 13.13
C GLY A 74 -15.27 14.50 12.44
N LYS A 75 -16.26 15.17 13.05
CA LYS A 75 -16.85 16.42 12.54
C LYS A 75 -15.82 17.54 12.31
N ARG A 76 -14.70 17.56 13.03
CA ARG A 76 -13.65 18.59 12.89
C ARG A 76 -12.92 18.56 11.56
N ALA A 77 -13.01 17.46 10.81
CA ALA A 77 -12.50 17.39 9.45
C ALA A 77 -13.32 18.24 8.46
N MET A 78 -14.55 18.63 8.84
CA MET A 78 -15.50 19.38 8.03
C MET A 78 -16.21 20.45 8.87
N PRO A 79 -15.49 21.41 9.47
CA PRO A 79 -16.04 22.29 10.49
C PRO A 79 -17.21 23.14 9.99
N ASP A 80 -17.17 23.59 8.72
CA ASP A 80 -18.17 24.50 8.15
C ASP A 80 -19.21 23.81 7.26
N THR A 81 -18.97 22.56 6.86
CA THR A 81 -19.80 21.84 5.87
C THR A 81 -20.53 20.63 6.44
N PHE A 82 -20.12 20.11 7.59
CA PHE A 82 -20.75 18.93 8.18
C PHE A 82 -22.22 19.17 8.54
N ASP A 83 -22.53 20.19 9.36
CA ASP A 83 -23.92 20.44 9.79
C ASP A 83 -24.85 20.80 8.61
N PRO A 84 -24.46 21.68 7.66
CA PRO A 84 -25.28 21.95 6.48
C PRO A 84 -25.54 20.71 5.62
N LEU A 85 -24.56 19.81 5.50
CA LEU A 85 -24.71 18.57 4.73
C LEU A 85 -25.69 17.61 5.41
N VAL A 86 -25.61 17.47 6.73
CA VAL A 86 -26.55 16.65 7.51
C VAL A 86 -27.98 17.18 7.37
N GLU A 87 -28.18 18.49 7.54
CA GLU A 87 -29.49 19.13 7.40
C GLU A 87 -30.06 18.97 5.99
N LEU A 88 -29.21 19.11 4.96
CA LEU A 88 -29.59 18.88 3.56
C LEU A 88 -30.05 17.44 3.33
N CYS A 89 -29.29 16.45 3.82
CA CYS A 89 -29.64 15.03 3.66
C CYS A 89 -30.96 14.70 4.35
N HIS A 90 -31.15 15.16 5.60
CA HIS A 90 -32.37 14.91 6.36
C HIS A 90 -33.59 15.60 5.74
N SER A 91 -33.44 16.83 5.25
CA SER A 91 -34.54 17.60 4.64
C SER A 91 -34.98 17.02 3.30
N ASN A 92 -34.04 16.50 2.51
CA ASN A 92 -34.32 15.91 1.20
C ASN A 92 -34.62 14.39 1.27
N GLY A 93 -34.53 13.78 2.46
CA GLY A 93 -34.73 12.35 2.64
C GLY A 93 -33.62 11.49 2.01
N ILE A 94 -32.41 12.04 1.89
CA ILE A 94 -31.23 11.33 1.36
C ILE A 94 -30.62 10.50 2.51
N PRO A 95 -30.44 9.18 2.32
CA PRO A 95 -29.75 8.34 3.29
C PRO A 95 -28.32 8.82 3.52
N LEU A 96 -27.97 9.03 4.78
CA LEU A 96 -26.67 9.48 5.24
C LEU A 96 -26.05 8.40 6.14
N ILE A 97 -24.83 7.98 5.80
CA ILE A 97 -24.02 7.05 6.57
C ILE A 97 -22.70 7.74 6.91
N ALA A 98 -22.43 7.99 8.19
CA ALA A 98 -21.21 8.62 8.65
C ALA A 98 -20.39 7.65 9.52
N CYS A 99 -19.17 7.38 9.07
CA CYS A 99 -18.25 6.42 9.67
C CYS A 99 -16.95 7.13 10.10
N PRO A 100 -16.41 6.80 11.27
CA PRO A 100 -15.09 7.28 11.67
C PRO A 100 -13.99 6.58 10.85
N GLY A 101 -12.82 7.21 10.77
CA GLY A 101 -11.63 6.62 10.13
C GLY A 101 -10.88 5.56 10.98
N HIS A 102 -11.36 5.27 12.20
CA HIS A 102 -10.78 4.30 13.12
C HIS A 102 -11.85 3.35 13.67
N GLN A 103 -11.41 2.29 14.38
CA GLN A 103 -12.31 1.24 14.89
C GLN A 103 -13.31 1.73 15.95
N GLU A 104 -13.01 2.82 16.65
CA GLU A 104 -13.90 3.38 17.66
C GLU A 104 -15.02 4.20 17.01
N TRP A 105 -16.25 4.01 17.47
CA TRP A 105 -17.40 4.79 17.02
C TRP A 105 -17.31 6.23 17.54
N ASP A 106 -17.68 7.19 16.68
CA ASP A 106 -17.79 8.60 17.03
C ASP A 106 -19.28 8.94 17.21
N GLU A 107 -19.65 9.43 18.40
CA GLU A 107 -21.04 9.73 18.77
C GLU A 107 -21.68 10.80 17.85
N ASP A 108 -20.91 11.81 17.43
CA ASP A 108 -21.40 12.88 16.56
C ASP A 108 -21.69 12.33 15.16
N LEU A 109 -20.82 11.45 14.64
CA LEU A 109 -21.02 10.80 13.34
C LEU A 109 -22.20 9.83 13.38
N VAL A 110 -22.29 8.99 14.40
CA VAL A 110 -23.40 8.02 14.53
C VAL A 110 -24.74 8.74 14.64
N SER A 111 -24.80 9.85 15.39
CA SER A 111 -26.02 10.66 15.55
C SER A 111 -26.48 11.34 14.25
N ALA A 112 -25.57 11.56 13.29
CA ALA A 112 -25.90 12.15 12.00
C ALA A 112 -26.52 11.15 11.01
N CYS A 113 -26.28 9.85 11.20
CA CYS A 113 -26.76 8.82 10.28
C CYS A 113 -28.30 8.78 10.20
N SER A 114 -28.83 8.63 8.99
CA SER A 114 -30.27 8.44 8.74
C SER A 114 -30.64 7.06 8.20
N ALA A 115 -29.63 6.24 7.85
CA ALA A 115 -29.82 4.87 7.39
C ALA A 115 -30.09 3.87 8.54
N PRO A 116 -30.68 2.69 8.26
CA PRO A 116 -30.78 1.58 9.20
C PRO A 116 -29.43 1.14 9.79
N VAL A 117 -29.40 0.77 11.07
CA VAL A 117 -28.19 0.37 11.80
C VAL A 117 -27.43 -0.77 11.10
N SER A 118 -28.14 -1.77 10.57
CA SER A 118 -27.52 -2.89 9.85
C SER A 118 -26.77 -2.45 8.60
N GLU A 119 -27.25 -1.41 7.91
CA GLU A 119 -26.61 -0.88 6.71
C GLU A 119 -25.38 -0.04 7.09
N ILE A 120 -25.47 0.74 8.18
CA ILE A 120 -24.34 1.48 8.75
C ILE A 120 -23.21 0.53 9.17
N GLU A 121 -23.53 -0.55 9.88
CA GLU A 121 -22.56 -1.57 10.30
C GLU A 121 -21.89 -2.25 9.11
N THR A 122 -22.67 -2.55 8.06
CA THR A 122 -22.15 -3.19 6.83
C THR A 122 -21.19 -2.24 6.09
N VAL A 123 -21.59 -0.98 5.89
CA VAL A 123 -20.74 0.04 5.26
C VAL A 123 -19.47 0.28 6.07
N PHE A 124 -19.60 0.39 7.40
CA PHE A 124 -18.46 0.52 8.29
C PHE A 124 -17.50 -0.67 8.15
N ALA A 125 -18.02 -1.90 8.09
CA ALA A 125 -17.21 -3.09 7.92
C ALA A 125 -16.42 -3.08 6.59
N TYR A 126 -17.03 -2.72 5.45
CA TYR A 126 -16.29 -2.58 4.20
C TYR A 126 -15.19 -1.51 4.29
N LEU A 127 -15.50 -0.34 4.85
CA LEU A 127 -14.57 0.78 4.98
C LEU A 127 -13.41 0.48 5.94
N MET A 128 -13.64 -0.34 6.96
CA MET A 128 -12.62 -0.75 7.92
C MET A 128 -11.73 -1.88 7.38
N ARG A 129 -12.29 -2.83 6.64
CA ARG A 129 -11.50 -3.88 5.98
C ARG A 129 -10.68 -3.31 4.82
N GLY A 130 -11.26 -2.36 4.08
CA GLY A 130 -10.65 -1.65 2.96
C GLY A 130 -10.23 -2.56 1.80
N GLY A 131 -9.47 -2.02 0.85
CA GLY A 131 -9.01 -2.77 -0.33
C GLY A 131 -10.02 -2.77 -1.49
N VAL A 132 -9.51 -3.03 -2.69
CA VAL A 132 -10.27 -2.86 -3.94
C VAL A 132 -11.55 -3.71 -3.95
N GLN A 133 -11.46 -5.00 -3.64
CA GLN A 133 -12.61 -5.91 -3.66
C GLN A 133 -13.73 -5.47 -2.69
N ASN A 134 -13.38 -5.07 -1.46
CA ASN A 134 -14.36 -4.57 -0.50
C ASN A 134 -14.97 -3.24 -0.94
N THR A 135 -14.20 -2.36 -1.59
CA THR A 135 -14.74 -1.13 -2.14
C THR A 135 -15.67 -1.39 -3.33
N GLN A 136 -15.39 -2.39 -4.16
CA GLN A 136 -16.32 -2.84 -5.21
C GLN A 136 -17.64 -3.31 -4.59
N ASN A 137 -17.58 -4.25 -3.64
CA ASN A 137 -18.75 -4.76 -2.93
C ASN A 137 -19.51 -3.67 -2.17
N LEU A 138 -18.81 -2.68 -1.59
CA LEU A 138 -19.43 -1.50 -0.99
C LEU A 138 -20.22 -0.68 -2.01
N LEU A 139 -19.64 -0.37 -3.17
CA LEU A 139 -20.31 0.41 -4.21
C LEU A 139 -21.52 -0.34 -4.78
N LEU A 140 -21.41 -1.67 -4.96
CA LEU A 140 -22.51 -2.54 -5.38
C LEU A 140 -23.62 -2.58 -4.33
N PHE A 141 -23.27 -2.72 -3.04
CA PHE A 141 -24.22 -2.68 -1.92
C PHE A 141 -25.00 -1.36 -1.87
N LEU A 142 -24.31 -0.23 -2.00
CA LEU A 142 -24.93 1.10 -2.00
C LEU A 142 -25.84 1.30 -3.22
N ALA A 143 -25.42 0.80 -4.38
CA ALA A 143 -26.23 0.85 -5.59
C ALA A 143 -27.51 0.00 -5.45
N ASP A 144 -27.38 -1.24 -5.01
CA ASP A 144 -28.52 -2.14 -4.88
C ASP A 144 -29.52 -1.65 -3.82
N THR A 145 -29.02 -1.06 -2.73
CA THR A 145 -29.86 -0.60 -1.61
C THR A 145 -30.57 0.72 -1.89
N TYR A 146 -29.88 1.70 -2.49
CA TYR A 146 -30.39 3.08 -2.58
C TYR A 146 -30.65 3.58 -4.01
N LEU A 147 -30.15 2.86 -5.02
CA LEU A 147 -30.27 3.21 -6.43
C LEU A 147 -31.11 2.22 -7.24
N GLU A 148 -31.78 1.27 -6.55
CA GLU A 148 -32.69 0.28 -7.14
C GLU A 148 -32.02 -0.60 -8.23
N THR A 149 -30.74 -0.93 -8.02
CA THR A 149 -30.00 -1.85 -8.90
C THR A 149 -30.04 -3.30 -8.38
N GLU A 150 -29.61 -4.25 -9.22
CA GLU A 150 -29.56 -5.67 -8.88
C GLU A 150 -28.22 -6.29 -9.32
N TYR A 151 -27.10 -5.66 -8.95
CA TYR A 151 -25.78 -6.17 -9.31
C TYR A 151 -25.37 -7.37 -8.46
N GLY A 152 -25.82 -7.41 -7.19
CA GLY A 152 -25.37 -8.37 -6.21
C GLY A 152 -24.04 -7.93 -5.58
N HIS A 153 -23.92 -8.16 -4.27
CA HIS A 153 -22.72 -7.84 -3.49
C HIS A 153 -22.38 -9.00 -2.55
N GLU A 154 -21.09 -9.17 -2.27
CA GLU A 154 -20.59 -10.16 -1.32
C GLU A 154 -20.22 -9.50 0.01
N ALA A 155 -20.34 -10.23 1.12
CA ALA A 155 -20.05 -9.69 2.45
C ALA A 155 -18.60 -9.17 2.58
N PRO A 156 -18.32 -8.20 3.49
CA PRO A 156 -16.98 -7.68 3.70
C PRO A 156 -15.99 -8.78 4.08
N GLU A 157 -14.92 -8.92 3.29
CA GLU A 157 -13.91 -9.96 3.50
C GLU A 157 -12.66 -9.42 4.21
N PRO A 158 -12.01 -10.23 5.06
CA PRO A 158 -10.73 -9.87 5.64
C PRO A 158 -9.67 -9.79 4.55
N VAL A 159 -8.94 -8.68 4.54
CA VAL A 159 -7.85 -8.44 3.60
C VAL A 159 -6.53 -8.87 4.26
N PRO A 160 -5.68 -9.68 3.60
CA PRO A 160 -4.43 -10.16 4.19
C PRO A 160 -3.55 -9.04 4.77
N TRP A 161 -2.98 -9.25 5.95
CA TRP A 161 -2.07 -8.30 6.61
C TRP A 161 -0.70 -8.21 5.92
N GLN A 162 -0.34 -9.28 5.22
CA GLN A 162 0.90 -9.44 4.49
C GLN A 162 0.66 -10.33 3.27
N GLY A 163 1.52 -10.23 2.27
CA GLY A 163 1.43 -11.07 1.09
C GLY A 163 2.42 -10.68 0.00
N ILE A 164 2.42 -11.48 -1.06
CA ILE A 164 3.21 -11.21 -2.26
C ILE A 164 2.35 -10.43 -3.25
N TYR A 165 2.93 -9.41 -3.87
CA TYR A 165 2.26 -8.58 -4.86
C TYR A 165 3.05 -8.52 -6.16
N HIS A 166 2.43 -8.85 -7.30
CA HIS A 166 3.08 -8.65 -8.59
C HIS A 166 2.04 -8.14 -9.60
N PRO A 167 2.38 -7.13 -10.45
CA PRO A 167 1.40 -6.50 -11.34
C PRO A 167 0.76 -7.46 -12.35
N GLU A 168 1.47 -8.52 -12.72
CA GLU A 168 1.01 -9.54 -13.68
C GLU A 168 0.53 -10.86 -13.04
N ILE A 169 0.33 -10.91 -11.72
CA ILE A 169 -0.14 -12.12 -11.02
C ILE A 169 -1.28 -11.74 -10.09
N ASP A 170 -2.32 -12.57 -10.07
CA ASP A 170 -3.45 -12.40 -9.15
C ASP A 170 -2.99 -12.43 -7.69
N SER A 171 -3.64 -11.62 -6.85
CA SER A 171 -3.34 -11.54 -5.43
C SER A 171 -3.56 -12.87 -4.71
N GLY A 172 -2.78 -13.14 -3.66
CA GLY A 172 -2.98 -14.32 -2.79
C GLY A 172 -2.17 -15.55 -3.18
N ILE A 173 -1.21 -15.41 -4.11
CA ILE A 173 -0.24 -16.47 -4.42
C ILE A 173 0.68 -16.76 -3.22
N ASP A 174 0.92 -18.04 -2.93
CA ASP A 174 1.90 -18.44 -1.91
C ASP A 174 3.34 -18.26 -2.40
N ILE A 175 4.28 -18.16 -1.47
CA ILE A 175 5.69 -17.88 -1.79
C ILE A 175 6.34 -18.93 -2.68
N GLU A 176 6.08 -20.22 -2.44
CA GLU A 176 6.74 -21.28 -3.21
C GLU A 176 6.21 -21.32 -4.64
N SER A 177 4.90 -21.13 -4.82
CA SER A 177 4.27 -20.98 -6.13
C SER A 177 4.80 -19.74 -6.87
N TYR A 178 4.95 -18.61 -6.17
CA TYR A 178 5.49 -17.39 -6.76
C TYR A 178 6.94 -17.57 -7.25
N ILE A 179 7.81 -18.12 -6.39
CA ILE A 179 9.21 -18.40 -6.72
C ILE A 179 9.29 -19.31 -7.95
N LYS A 180 8.48 -20.36 -8.01
CA LYS A 180 8.46 -21.29 -9.16
C LYS A 180 8.00 -20.61 -10.45
N LEU A 181 7.10 -19.65 -10.37
CA LEU A 181 6.51 -18.98 -11.52
C LEU A 181 7.42 -17.86 -12.09
N ARG A 182 8.06 -17.08 -11.21
CA ARG A 182 8.77 -15.84 -11.60
C ARG A 182 10.28 -15.87 -11.35
N CYS A 183 10.74 -16.60 -10.34
CA CYS A 183 12.16 -16.59 -9.97
C CYS A 183 12.96 -17.63 -10.76
N LYS A 184 14.04 -17.18 -11.40
CA LYS A 184 15.02 -18.02 -12.06
C LYS A 184 16.11 -18.43 -11.05
N PRO A 185 16.38 -19.72 -10.84
CA PRO A 185 17.38 -20.19 -9.86
C PRO A 185 18.76 -19.50 -10.01
N ASP A 186 19.25 -19.33 -11.25
CA ASP A 186 20.58 -18.79 -11.52
C ASP A 186 20.68 -17.25 -11.44
N LYS A 187 19.62 -16.57 -11.00
CA LYS A 187 19.55 -15.10 -10.94
C LYS A 187 19.43 -14.63 -9.50
N PRO A 188 20.02 -13.46 -9.17
CA PRO A 188 19.91 -12.91 -7.82
C PRO A 188 18.46 -12.52 -7.52
N THR A 189 18.08 -12.62 -6.26
CA THR A 189 16.75 -12.26 -5.79
C THR A 189 16.81 -11.03 -4.89
N ILE A 190 16.04 -10.00 -5.23
CA ILE A 190 15.91 -8.79 -4.42
C ILE A 190 14.54 -8.80 -3.75
N GLY A 191 14.52 -8.72 -2.42
CA GLY A 191 13.29 -8.50 -1.66
C GLY A 191 12.85 -7.03 -1.79
N LEU A 192 11.58 -6.79 -2.09
CA LEU A 192 11.02 -5.44 -2.18
C LEU A 192 9.90 -5.30 -1.14
N LEU A 193 10.15 -4.50 -0.09
CA LEU A 193 9.23 -4.28 1.03
C LEU A 193 8.51 -2.95 0.90
N PHE A 194 7.18 -2.98 1.04
CA PHE A 194 6.35 -1.78 0.99
C PHE A 194 5.08 -1.89 1.87
N TYR A 195 4.46 -0.75 2.19
CA TYR A 195 3.28 -0.74 3.05
C TYR A 195 2.05 -1.36 2.39
N ARG A 196 1.33 -2.19 3.16
CA ARG A 196 -0.01 -2.71 2.83
C ARG A 196 -0.98 -1.62 2.38
N ALA A 197 -0.89 -0.42 2.96
CA ALA A 197 -1.74 0.71 2.58
C ALA A 197 -1.60 1.09 1.09
N HIS A 198 -0.40 1.01 0.52
CA HIS A 198 -0.20 1.25 -0.91
C HIS A 198 -0.86 0.16 -1.76
N TRP A 199 -0.69 -1.11 -1.38
CA TRP A 199 -1.34 -2.23 -2.05
C TRP A 199 -2.87 -2.11 -2.01
N MET A 200 -3.45 -1.88 -0.83
CA MET A 200 -4.90 -1.72 -0.65
C MET A 200 -5.48 -0.56 -1.45
N SER A 201 -4.74 0.56 -1.53
CA SER A 201 -5.17 1.74 -2.27
C SER A 201 -4.92 1.66 -3.77
N GLY A 202 -4.25 0.61 -4.25
CA GLY A 202 -3.77 0.53 -5.63
C GLY A 202 -2.71 1.57 -5.98
N ASN A 203 -2.17 2.30 -5.00
CA ASN A 203 -1.11 3.29 -5.19
C ASN A 203 0.27 2.61 -5.24
N VAL A 204 0.41 1.66 -6.17
CA VAL A 204 1.56 0.76 -6.31
C VAL A 204 2.37 1.06 -7.58
N HIS A 205 2.07 2.12 -8.32
CA HIS A 205 2.79 2.46 -9.56
C HIS A 205 4.31 2.54 -9.38
N PHE A 206 4.80 3.11 -8.28
CA PHE A 206 6.24 3.17 -8.01
C PHE A 206 6.84 1.79 -7.69
N ILE A 207 6.04 0.87 -7.15
CA ILE A 207 6.41 -0.53 -6.91
C ILE A 207 6.43 -1.30 -8.24
N ASP A 208 5.43 -1.11 -9.09
CA ASP A 208 5.36 -1.72 -10.42
C ASP A 208 6.56 -1.29 -11.28
N ASP A 209 6.91 0.00 -11.25
CA ASP A 209 8.07 0.53 -11.95
C ASP A 209 9.38 -0.09 -11.44
N LEU A 210 9.50 -0.33 -10.14
CA LEU A 210 10.65 -1.02 -9.55
C LEU A 210 10.72 -2.48 -9.98
N ILE A 211 9.62 -3.21 -9.91
CA ILE A 211 9.53 -4.62 -10.31
C ILE A 211 9.94 -4.76 -11.79
N HIS A 212 9.26 -4.05 -12.69
CA HIS A 212 9.51 -4.17 -14.13
C HIS A 212 10.95 -3.81 -14.51
N ARG A 213 11.55 -2.82 -13.85
CA ARG A 213 12.94 -2.43 -14.13
C ARG A 213 13.93 -3.48 -13.66
N LEU A 214 13.74 -4.04 -12.47
CA LEU A 214 14.60 -5.11 -11.97
C LEU A 214 14.49 -6.37 -12.84
N GLU A 215 13.27 -6.78 -13.20
CA GLU A 215 13.03 -7.95 -14.06
C GLU A 215 13.62 -7.77 -15.46
N LYS A 216 13.57 -6.56 -16.04
CA LYS A 216 14.19 -6.24 -17.33
C LYS A 216 15.70 -6.46 -17.34
N HIS A 217 16.34 -6.44 -16.17
CA HIS A 217 17.76 -6.73 -16.00
C HIS A 217 18.04 -8.18 -15.55
N ASP A 218 17.08 -9.09 -15.73
CA ASP A 218 17.16 -10.50 -15.33
C ASP A 218 17.43 -10.68 -13.82
N ILE A 219 16.86 -9.82 -12.98
CA ILE A 219 16.90 -9.95 -11.53
C ILE A 219 15.54 -10.48 -11.06
N ASN A 220 15.55 -11.48 -10.17
CA ASN A 220 14.31 -11.92 -9.53
C ASN A 220 13.88 -10.89 -8.49
N VAL A 221 12.60 -10.58 -8.42
CA VAL A 221 12.05 -9.66 -7.42
C VAL A 221 11.12 -10.46 -6.52
N LEU A 222 11.24 -10.28 -5.21
CA LEU A 222 10.31 -10.81 -4.22
C LEU A 222 9.56 -9.63 -3.55
N PRO A 223 8.49 -9.14 -4.18
CA PRO A 223 7.70 -8.01 -3.69
C PRO A 223 6.71 -8.43 -2.60
N VAL A 224 6.96 -7.97 -1.37
CA VAL A 224 6.17 -8.31 -0.18
C VAL A 224 5.57 -7.03 0.41
N PHE A 225 4.26 -7.02 0.55
CA PHE A 225 3.57 -5.97 1.31
C PHE A 225 3.37 -6.42 2.76
N SER A 226 3.47 -5.48 3.69
CA SER A 226 3.11 -5.70 5.10
C SER A 226 2.50 -4.46 5.72
N PHE A 227 1.62 -4.64 6.70
CA PHE A 227 1.13 -3.53 7.53
C PHE A 227 2.25 -2.89 8.35
N SER A 228 3.10 -3.73 8.97
CA SER A 228 4.20 -3.29 9.81
C SER A 228 5.37 -4.26 9.70
N LEU A 229 6.58 -3.75 9.95
CA LEU A 229 7.77 -4.59 10.07
C LEU A 229 7.85 -5.27 11.45
N LYS A 230 7.06 -4.83 12.44
CA LYS A 230 7.11 -5.27 13.84
C LYS A 230 5.94 -6.15 14.29
N HIS A 231 4.72 -5.80 13.87
CA HIS A 231 3.48 -6.32 14.48
C HIS A 231 2.44 -6.72 13.43
N ASN A 232 1.87 -7.91 13.61
CA ASN A 232 0.61 -8.30 12.97
C ASN A 232 -0.52 -8.07 14.01
N PRO A 233 -1.51 -7.19 13.75
CA PRO A 233 -2.51 -6.80 14.74
C PRO A 233 -3.51 -7.90 15.16
N GLU A 234 -3.54 -9.06 14.49
CA GLU A 234 -4.45 -10.18 14.85
C GLU A 234 -3.81 -11.25 15.76
N GLU A 235 -2.51 -11.17 16.05
CA GLU A 235 -1.82 -12.18 16.88
C GLU A 235 -1.18 -11.52 18.11
N ASP A 236 -1.81 -11.71 19.29
CA ASP A 236 -1.31 -11.35 20.62
C ASP A 236 0.01 -12.04 21.03
N SER A 237 0.68 -12.75 20.11
CA SER A 237 1.97 -13.37 20.39
C SER A 237 3.12 -12.44 20.03
N GLU A 238 3.91 -12.07 21.05
CA GLU A 238 5.26 -11.55 20.89
C GLU A 238 6.01 -12.38 19.82
N SER A 239 6.45 -11.73 18.73
CA SER A 239 7.24 -12.29 17.61
C SER A 239 6.52 -13.10 16.51
N VAL A 240 5.59 -12.47 15.79
CA VAL A 240 5.15 -13.00 14.49
C VAL A 240 6.10 -12.54 13.39
N ASN A 241 6.91 -13.49 12.94
CA ASN A 241 7.97 -13.46 11.93
C ASN A 241 7.48 -13.14 10.48
N THR A 242 6.63 -12.12 10.35
CA THR A 242 5.89 -11.72 9.14
C THR A 242 6.75 -11.63 7.87
N ILE A 243 7.93 -11.03 7.97
CA ILE A 243 8.85 -10.88 6.83
C ILE A 243 9.85 -12.03 6.76
N THR A 244 10.20 -12.61 7.90
CA THR A 244 11.09 -13.77 7.98
C THR A 244 10.54 -14.94 7.17
N ASP A 245 9.24 -15.20 7.24
CA ASP A 245 8.63 -16.33 6.51
C ASP A 245 8.71 -16.16 4.98
N TYR A 246 8.71 -14.92 4.50
CA TYR A 246 8.89 -14.64 3.08
C TYR A 246 10.36 -14.53 2.66
N MET A 247 11.24 -14.06 3.55
CA MET A 247 12.63 -13.75 3.20
C MET A 247 13.61 -14.87 3.56
N ILE A 248 13.22 -15.80 4.42
CA ILE A 248 14.03 -16.95 4.86
C ILE A 248 13.37 -18.24 4.37
N ASP A 249 14.17 -19.20 3.95
CA ASP A 249 13.69 -20.51 3.51
C ASP A 249 13.50 -21.51 4.65
N GLY A 250 12.94 -22.68 4.33
CA GLY A 250 12.71 -23.73 5.32
C GLY A 250 13.99 -24.30 5.95
N ASN A 251 15.17 -24.00 5.40
CA ASN A 251 16.48 -24.38 5.93
C ASN A 251 17.07 -23.30 6.85
N GLY A 252 16.45 -22.12 6.91
CA GLY A 252 16.94 -20.97 7.67
C GLY A 252 17.88 -20.07 6.88
N ASP A 253 18.02 -20.27 5.57
CA ASP A 253 18.87 -19.46 4.70
C ASP A 253 18.08 -18.31 4.06
N SER A 254 18.73 -17.18 3.79
CA SER A 254 18.11 -16.04 3.10
C SER A 254 17.73 -16.40 1.66
N ARG A 255 16.47 -16.20 1.29
CA ARG A 255 15.95 -16.31 -0.09
C ARG A 255 16.36 -15.13 -0.97
N VAL A 256 16.80 -14.05 -0.35
CA VAL A 256 17.16 -12.79 -1.03
C VAL A 256 18.64 -12.49 -0.86
N ASN A 257 19.22 -11.76 -1.81
CA ASN A 257 20.59 -11.27 -1.77
C ASN A 257 20.69 -9.81 -1.31
N CYS A 258 19.58 -9.08 -1.39
CA CYS A 258 19.47 -7.68 -0.99
C CYS A 258 17.99 -7.36 -0.74
N ILE A 259 17.71 -6.44 0.17
CA ILE A 259 16.36 -5.89 0.36
C ILE A 259 16.35 -4.43 -0.05
N ILE A 260 15.34 -4.07 -0.84
CA ILE A 260 14.88 -2.71 -1.03
C ILE A 260 13.69 -2.50 -0.09
N ASN A 261 13.81 -1.58 0.85
CA ASN A 261 12.74 -1.24 1.78
C ASN A 261 12.23 0.17 1.50
N THR A 262 10.92 0.34 1.30
CA THR A 262 10.29 1.65 1.12
C THR A 262 9.44 2.10 2.31
N MET A 263 9.51 1.37 3.44
CA MET A 263 8.71 1.62 4.64
C MET A 263 9.49 2.52 5.62
N GLY A 264 9.01 3.75 5.84
CA GLY A 264 9.65 4.79 6.66
C GLY A 264 9.46 4.67 8.18
N LEU A 265 9.18 3.48 8.73
CA LEU A 265 9.16 3.27 10.18
C LEU A 265 10.27 2.28 10.57
N ALA A 266 10.88 2.51 11.74
CA ALA A 266 11.90 1.64 12.28
C ALA A 266 11.34 0.25 12.63
N MET A 267 12.18 -0.77 12.48
CA MET A 267 11.96 -2.16 12.92
C MET A 267 12.32 -2.35 14.39
N SER A 268 13.20 -1.50 14.93
CA SER A 268 13.68 -1.61 16.31
C SER A 268 12.87 -0.70 17.24
N ASP A 269 12.63 -1.14 18.47
CA ASP A 269 12.23 -0.24 19.56
C ASP A 269 13.50 0.40 20.14
N LEU A 270 13.43 1.70 20.43
CA LEU A 270 14.54 2.41 21.08
C LEU A 270 14.55 1.98 22.56
N SER A 271 15.63 1.33 23.00
CA SER A 271 15.77 0.89 24.38
C SER A 271 15.99 2.08 25.33
N ASP A 272 15.46 1.98 26.55
CA ASP A 272 15.65 2.98 27.62
C ASP A 272 17.10 2.99 28.18
N GLU A 273 17.92 2.01 27.82
CA GLU A 273 19.30 1.85 28.29
C GLU A 273 20.33 2.70 27.51
N GLY A 274 19.89 3.43 26.50
CA GLY A 274 20.69 4.42 25.78
C GLY A 274 20.32 4.51 24.30
N ALA A 275 20.30 5.74 23.77
CA ALA A 275 19.80 6.08 22.44
C ALA A 275 20.56 5.48 21.23
N THR A 276 21.45 4.49 21.42
CA THR A 276 22.32 3.94 20.36
C THR A 276 22.48 2.42 20.39
N VAL A 277 21.77 1.69 21.25
CA VAL A 277 21.81 0.23 21.26
C VAL A 277 20.47 -0.31 20.78
N ALA A 278 20.43 -0.76 19.52
CA ALA A 278 19.33 -1.57 19.02
C ALA A 278 19.40 -2.94 19.70
N SER A 279 18.28 -3.38 20.27
CA SER A 279 18.15 -4.68 20.92
C SER A 279 16.78 -5.27 20.61
N GLY A 280 16.66 -6.60 20.74
CA GLY A 280 15.42 -7.31 20.47
C GLY A 280 15.36 -7.94 19.08
N TRP A 281 14.16 -8.35 18.69
CA TRP A 281 13.89 -9.20 17.52
C TRP A 281 14.47 -8.67 16.20
N SER A 282 14.50 -7.35 16.00
CA SER A 282 15.00 -6.75 14.76
C SER A 282 16.47 -7.08 14.51
N VAL A 283 17.30 -7.09 15.55
CA VAL A 283 18.73 -7.44 15.44
C VAL A 283 18.89 -8.91 15.07
N ASP A 284 18.18 -9.81 15.76
CA ASP A 284 18.23 -11.25 15.47
C ASP A 284 17.74 -11.57 14.05
N PHE A 285 16.73 -10.86 13.56
CA PHE A 285 16.21 -10.99 12.20
C PHE A 285 17.22 -10.49 11.16
N LEU A 286 17.79 -9.30 11.37
CA LEU A 286 18.79 -8.71 10.49
C LEU A 286 20.07 -9.56 10.42
N ASP A 287 20.50 -10.11 11.55
CA ASP A 287 21.67 -10.99 11.64
C ASP A 287 21.44 -12.33 10.94
N LYS A 288 20.23 -12.90 11.02
CA LYS A 288 19.88 -14.12 10.28
C LYS A 288 19.82 -13.87 8.78
N LEU A 289 19.23 -12.75 8.37
CA LEU A 289 19.12 -12.40 6.97
C LEU A 289 20.50 -12.10 6.37
N ASN A 290 21.32 -11.32 7.09
CA ASN A 290 22.71 -10.96 6.72
C ASN A 290 22.87 -10.50 5.27
N VAL A 291 21.96 -9.64 4.81
CA VAL A 291 22.00 -9.01 3.47
C VAL A 291 21.91 -7.49 3.59
N PRO A 292 22.43 -6.73 2.61
CA PRO A 292 22.26 -5.28 2.58
C PRO A 292 20.78 -4.90 2.45
N ILE A 293 20.34 -3.99 3.32
CA ILE A 293 19.02 -3.36 3.24
C ILE A 293 19.19 -1.92 2.76
N ILE A 294 18.66 -1.63 1.58
CA ILE A 294 18.68 -0.31 0.95
C ILE A 294 17.33 0.36 1.19
N HIS A 295 17.34 1.51 1.84
CA HIS A 295 16.12 2.29 2.09
C HIS A 295 15.82 3.20 0.89
N GLY A 296 14.71 2.91 0.20
CA GLY A 296 14.12 3.74 -0.84
C GLY A 296 13.21 4.79 -0.24
N VAL A 297 13.57 6.06 -0.39
CA VAL A 297 12.79 7.13 0.22
C VAL A 297 11.54 7.41 -0.60
N VAL A 298 10.37 7.25 0.01
CA VAL A 298 9.08 7.68 -0.52
C VAL A 298 8.70 8.97 0.19
N SER A 299 8.85 10.10 -0.52
CA SER A 299 8.66 11.43 0.07
C SER A 299 7.19 11.80 0.12
N THR A 300 6.72 12.28 1.28
CA THR A 300 5.36 12.79 1.47
C THR A 300 5.13 14.18 0.86
N GLY A 301 6.22 14.87 0.48
CA GLY A 301 6.18 16.16 -0.22
C GLY A 301 6.15 16.01 -1.74
N THR A 302 5.94 17.14 -2.41
CA THR A 302 5.98 17.21 -3.86
C THR A 302 7.40 17.26 -4.39
N ARG A 303 7.56 16.87 -5.66
CA ARG A 303 8.84 16.95 -6.35
C ARG A 303 9.37 18.39 -6.41
N LEU A 304 8.49 19.37 -6.68
CA LEU A 304 8.88 20.78 -6.78
C LEU A 304 9.41 21.30 -5.44
N GLU A 305 8.72 21.01 -4.34
CA GLU A 305 9.18 21.39 -3.00
C GLU A 305 10.56 20.81 -2.69
N TRP A 306 10.80 19.54 -3.08
CA TRP A 306 12.10 18.90 -2.89
C TRP A 306 13.21 19.51 -3.77
N GLU A 307 12.92 19.85 -5.03
CA GLU A 307 13.90 20.47 -5.95
C GLU A 307 14.25 21.92 -5.56
N GLU A 308 13.28 22.68 -5.05
CA GLU A 308 13.48 24.06 -4.61
C GLU A 308 14.06 24.17 -3.20
N SER A 309 13.86 23.15 -2.37
CA SER A 309 14.37 23.12 -0.99
C SER A 309 15.87 22.86 -0.95
N SER A 310 16.60 23.80 -0.35
CA SER A 310 18.03 23.61 -0.03
C SER A 310 18.30 22.47 0.97
N LEU A 311 17.28 22.04 1.72
CA LEU A 311 17.35 20.92 2.67
C LEU A 311 16.93 19.59 2.03
N GLY A 312 16.34 19.62 0.84
CA GLY A 312 15.71 18.47 0.21
C GLY A 312 14.42 18.07 0.92
N LEU A 313 14.47 17.06 1.79
CA LEU A 313 13.29 16.49 2.44
C LEU A 313 12.73 17.38 3.55
N GLY A 314 11.42 17.32 3.75
CA GLY A 314 10.76 17.97 4.89
C GLY A 314 11.16 17.35 6.24
N PRO A 315 10.86 18.01 7.37
CA PRO A 315 11.23 17.52 8.70
C PRO A 315 10.65 16.14 9.04
N ILE A 316 9.39 15.89 8.68
CA ILE A 316 8.70 14.61 8.92
C ILE A 316 9.36 13.50 8.09
N ASP A 317 9.57 13.73 6.79
CA ASP A 317 10.27 12.78 5.92
C ASP A 317 11.70 12.52 6.37
N THR A 318 12.41 13.53 6.86
CA THR A 318 13.77 13.36 7.38
C THR A 318 13.79 12.46 8.61
N ALA A 319 12.84 12.64 9.53
CA ALA A 319 12.73 11.78 10.70
C ALA A 319 12.37 10.34 10.32
N MET A 320 11.34 10.16 9.48
CA MET A 320 10.78 8.85 9.14
C MET A 320 11.62 8.08 8.10
N ASN A 321 12.11 8.72 7.05
CA ASN A 321 12.81 8.05 5.97
C ASN A 321 14.34 8.05 6.08
N ILE A 322 14.91 8.86 6.99
CA ILE A 322 16.38 8.96 7.15
C ILE A 322 16.77 8.54 8.57
N ALA A 323 16.46 9.37 9.57
CA ALA A 323 17.00 9.20 10.92
C ALA A 323 16.58 7.87 11.57
N LEU A 324 15.29 7.53 11.55
CA LEU A 324 14.80 6.27 12.16
C LEU A 324 15.33 5.01 11.43
N PRO A 325 15.29 4.93 10.09
CA PRO A 325 15.92 3.84 9.34
C PRO A 325 17.43 3.69 9.56
N GLU A 326 18.17 4.77 9.85
CA GLU A 326 19.61 4.68 10.18
C GLU A 326 19.86 3.91 11.47
N PHE A 327 18.97 4.01 12.47
CA PHE A 327 19.07 3.21 13.70
C PHE A 327 18.91 1.71 13.45
N ASP A 328 18.18 1.32 12.41
CA ASP A 328 18.06 -0.08 11.98
C ASP A 328 19.26 -0.56 11.12
N GLY A 329 20.27 0.29 10.89
CA GLY A 329 21.41 -0.05 10.05
C GLY A 329 21.11 -0.07 8.55
N ARG A 330 20.00 0.55 8.10
CA ARG A 330 19.64 0.58 6.68
C ARG A 330 20.54 1.55 5.91
N ILE A 331 20.91 1.15 4.70
CA ILE A 331 21.67 2.00 3.77
C ILE A 331 20.70 2.97 3.10
N ILE A 332 20.73 4.23 3.53
CA ILE A 332 19.86 5.27 2.97
C ILE A 332 20.28 5.58 1.54
N SER A 333 19.30 5.55 0.62
CA SER A 333 19.53 5.88 -0.78
C SER A 333 19.04 7.29 -1.13
N VAL A 334 18.08 7.42 -2.05
CA VAL A 334 17.54 8.71 -2.51
C VAL A 334 16.02 8.64 -2.56
N PRO A 335 15.34 9.79 -2.66
CA PRO A 335 13.92 9.86 -3.00
C PRO A 335 13.65 9.19 -4.36
N ILE A 336 12.84 8.13 -4.35
CA ILE A 336 12.43 7.38 -5.54
C ILE A 336 11.02 7.70 -5.99
N SER A 337 10.20 8.25 -5.09
CA SER A 337 8.81 8.62 -5.34
C SER A 337 8.46 9.90 -4.58
N PHE A 338 7.62 10.73 -5.20
CA PHE A 338 7.11 11.97 -4.60
C PHE A 338 5.58 11.96 -4.64
N LYS A 339 4.97 12.76 -3.77
CA LYS A 339 3.54 12.98 -3.80
C LYS A 339 3.21 13.96 -4.93
N GLU A 340 2.33 13.58 -5.84
CA GLU A 340 1.80 14.47 -6.86
C GLU A 340 0.30 14.64 -6.69
N GLU A 341 -0.15 15.87 -6.87
CA GLU A 341 -1.55 16.23 -6.90
C GLU A 341 -2.05 16.19 -8.33
N GLN A 342 -3.11 15.42 -8.55
CA GLN A 342 -3.85 15.48 -9.79
C GLN A 342 -5.07 16.37 -9.57
N PRO A 343 -5.29 17.38 -10.45
CA PRO A 343 -6.48 18.22 -10.39
C PRO A 343 -7.74 17.39 -10.63
N GLU A 344 -8.91 18.02 -10.49
CA GLU A 344 -10.23 17.40 -10.66
C GLU A 344 -10.22 16.38 -11.80
N PHE A 345 -10.52 15.14 -11.44
CA PHE A 345 -10.42 14.01 -12.33
C PHE A 345 -11.82 13.45 -12.57
N ALA A 346 -12.31 13.66 -13.80
CA ALA A 346 -13.51 13.03 -14.30
C ALA A 346 -13.10 11.84 -15.17
N MET A 347 -13.26 10.63 -14.64
CA MET A 347 -13.16 9.43 -15.45
C MET A 347 -14.47 9.20 -16.18
N SER A 348 -14.42 9.31 -17.50
CA SER A 348 -15.31 8.56 -18.37
C SER A 348 -14.46 7.54 -19.11
N SER A 349 -14.80 6.27 -18.99
CA SER A 349 -14.23 5.23 -19.84
C SER A 349 -14.57 5.58 -21.29
N SER A 350 -13.59 6.06 -22.07
CA SER A 350 -13.81 6.38 -23.48
C SER A 350 -13.98 5.09 -24.28
N GLY A 351 -15.22 4.60 -24.30
CA GLY A 351 -15.65 3.42 -25.04
C GLY A 351 -16.60 2.54 -24.23
N ARG A 352 -17.91 2.79 -24.29
CA ARG A 352 -19.04 1.88 -23.92
C ARG A 352 -18.93 1.02 -22.64
N SER A 353 -17.97 1.25 -21.73
CA SER A 353 -17.64 0.33 -20.64
C SER A 353 -17.12 1.04 -19.39
N GLY A 354 -18.01 1.36 -18.43
CA GLY A 354 -17.64 1.69 -17.04
C GLY A 354 -18.16 3.05 -16.54
N GLY A 355 -18.75 3.09 -15.34
CA GLY A 355 -19.40 4.25 -14.71
C GLY A 355 -18.52 5.50 -14.58
N THR A 356 -19.16 6.64 -14.27
CA THR A 356 -18.49 7.93 -14.12
C THR A 356 -18.02 8.14 -12.68
N LEU A 357 -16.72 8.32 -12.48
CA LEU A 357 -16.13 8.79 -11.23
C LEU A 357 -15.74 10.26 -11.38
N ILE A 358 -16.14 11.08 -10.42
CA ILE A 358 -15.66 12.46 -10.30
C ILE A 358 -15.03 12.62 -8.92
N ALA A 359 -13.75 12.97 -8.90
CA ALA A 359 -13.02 13.28 -7.69
C ALA A 359 -12.44 14.70 -7.76
N ASN A 360 -12.67 15.51 -6.73
CA ASN A 360 -12.22 16.92 -6.71
C ASN A 360 -10.68 17.06 -6.66
N ARG A 361 -9.99 16.11 -6.03
CA ARG A 361 -8.52 16.04 -5.97
C ARG A 361 -8.08 14.64 -5.59
N THR A 362 -7.00 14.17 -6.18
CA THR A 362 -6.33 12.92 -5.76
C THR A 362 -4.85 13.15 -5.56
N GLN A 363 -4.28 12.51 -4.54
CA GLN A 363 -2.84 12.51 -4.30
C GLN A 363 -2.27 11.11 -4.55
N ARG A 364 -1.24 11.02 -5.40
CA ARG A 364 -0.60 9.76 -5.79
C ARG A 364 0.90 9.81 -5.57
N TYR A 365 1.51 8.64 -5.35
CA TYR A 365 2.95 8.53 -5.30
C TYR A 365 3.46 8.23 -6.71
N VAL A 366 4.17 9.19 -7.30
CA VAL A 366 4.65 9.10 -8.67
C VAL A 366 6.14 8.75 -8.67
N PRO A 367 6.55 7.68 -9.38
CA PRO A 367 7.94 7.29 -9.48
C PRO A 367 8.77 8.36 -10.20
N HIS A 368 10.02 8.57 -9.76
CA HIS A 368 11.02 9.35 -10.49
C HIS A 368 11.97 8.41 -11.25
N PRO A 369 11.84 8.26 -12.58
CA PRO A 369 12.54 7.22 -13.36
C PRO A 369 14.06 7.24 -13.22
N ASP A 370 14.67 8.42 -13.16
CA ASP A 370 16.13 8.56 -13.09
C ASP A 370 16.68 8.15 -11.73
N ARG A 371 15.92 8.43 -10.65
CA ARG A 371 16.29 8.10 -9.27
C ARG A 371 16.14 6.62 -8.96
N ILE A 372 15.07 6.01 -9.48
CA ILE A 372 14.85 4.56 -9.43
C ILE A 372 16.04 3.83 -10.08
N PHE A 373 16.50 4.32 -11.24
CA PHE A 373 17.63 3.74 -11.96
C PHE A 373 18.99 3.98 -11.28
N MET A 374 19.27 5.22 -10.85
CA MET A 374 20.61 5.60 -10.35
C MET A 374 20.97 4.97 -8.99
N CYS A 375 20.00 4.65 -8.14
CA CYS A 375 20.31 4.26 -6.76
C CYS A 375 19.95 2.82 -6.44
N GLN A 376 18.75 2.34 -6.76
CA GLN A 376 18.36 1.00 -6.32
C GLN A 376 18.93 -0.08 -7.23
N PHE A 377 18.88 0.13 -8.53
CA PHE A 377 19.55 -0.75 -9.47
C PHE A 377 21.06 -0.71 -9.30
N ALA A 378 21.70 0.47 -9.29
CA ALA A 378 23.16 0.56 -9.20
C ALA A 378 23.73 0.11 -7.84
N LEU A 379 23.04 0.35 -6.71
CA LEU A 379 23.50 -0.15 -5.42
C LEU A 379 23.24 -1.65 -5.29
N ALA A 380 22.04 -2.15 -5.60
CA ALA A 380 21.74 -3.58 -5.46
C ALA A 380 22.63 -4.44 -6.39
N THR A 381 22.89 -3.99 -7.62
CA THR A 381 23.79 -4.67 -8.57
C THR A 381 25.27 -4.53 -8.23
N LYS A 382 25.71 -3.44 -7.58
CA LYS A 382 27.10 -3.32 -7.09
C LYS A 382 27.34 -4.11 -5.82
N TRP A 383 26.37 -4.23 -4.93
CA TRP A 383 26.45 -5.07 -3.74
C TRP A 383 26.48 -6.57 -4.10
N ARG A 384 25.80 -6.98 -5.18
CA ARG A 384 26.02 -8.30 -5.81
C ARG A 384 27.50 -8.54 -6.14
N TYR A 385 28.15 -7.55 -6.77
CA TYR A 385 29.57 -7.65 -7.12
C TYR A 385 30.47 -7.79 -5.87
N ILE A 386 30.05 -7.23 -4.73
CA ILE A 386 30.78 -7.32 -3.47
C ILE A 386 30.59 -8.70 -2.83
N ASP A 387 29.38 -9.27 -2.87
CA ASP A 387 29.10 -10.61 -2.29
C ASP A 387 29.74 -11.75 -3.11
N GLU A 388 29.66 -11.68 -4.45
CA GLU A 388 30.33 -12.62 -5.35
C GLU A 388 31.87 -12.57 -5.20
N VAL A 389 32.45 -11.38 -4.99
CA VAL A 389 33.91 -11.18 -4.93
C VAL A 389 34.50 -11.40 -3.52
N LEU A 390 33.76 -11.07 -2.45
CA LEU A 390 34.28 -11.19 -1.07
C LEU A 390 33.92 -12.51 -0.38
N TYR A 391 32.75 -13.09 -0.65
CA TYR A 391 32.24 -14.22 0.13
C TYR A 391 32.05 -15.52 -0.68
N GLY A 392 32.17 -15.48 -2.01
CA GLY A 392 32.09 -16.67 -2.86
C GLY A 392 30.77 -17.45 -2.74
N ARG A 393 29.73 -16.86 -2.14
CA ARG A 393 28.41 -17.47 -1.98
C ARG A 393 27.67 -17.45 -3.31
N THR A 394 27.85 -18.50 -4.09
CA THR A 394 26.88 -18.86 -5.13
C THR A 394 25.84 -19.75 -4.44
N ILE A 395 24.60 -19.30 -4.25
CA ILE A 395 23.54 -20.06 -3.53
C ILE A 395 23.09 -21.31 -4.34
N HIS A 396 23.76 -21.64 -5.44
CA HIS A 396 23.57 -22.90 -6.15
C HIS A 396 24.88 -23.66 -6.32
N GLN A 397 25.21 -24.47 -5.32
CA GLN A 397 25.78 -25.79 -5.57
C GLN A 397 24.97 -26.83 -4.80
N GLN A 398 24.36 -27.76 -5.54
CA GLN A 398 23.84 -29.03 -5.05
C GLN A 398 24.85 -29.72 -4.12
N PRO A 399 24.39 -30.55 -3.17
CA PRO A 399 25.27 -31.16 -2.19
C PRO A 399 26.24 -32.12 -2.88
N HIS A 400 27.49 -31.68 -3.06
CA HIS A 400 28.57 -32.61 -3.29
C HIS A 400 28.80 -33.40 -1.99
N THR A 401 28.19 -34.58 -1.98
CA THR A 401 28.64 -35.73 -1.22
C THR A 401 30.15 -35.94 -1.45
N GLU A 402 30.81 -36.41 -0.40
CA GLU A 402 32.24 -36.77 -0.30
C GLU A 402 33.24 -35.65 0.03
N ARG A 403 33.17 -35.16 1.29
CA ARG A 403 34.41 -34.88 2.02
C ARG A 403 35.05 -36.22 2.42
N LEU A 404 36.00 -36.68 1.62
CA LEU A 404 37.02 -37.62 2.08
C LEU A 404 37.72 -37.00 3.29
N SER A 405 37.59 -37.66 4.44
CA SER A 405 38.30 -37.31 5.67
C SER A 405 39.81 -37.32 5.45
N GLU A 406 40.48 -36.25 5.85
CA GLU A 406 41.94 -36.04 5.83
C GLU A 406 42.77 -37.05 6.66
N ASP A 407 42.13 -38.07 7.25
CA ASP A 407 42.81 -39.10 8.06
C ASP A 407 43.38 -40.28 7.28
N LYS A 408 43.26 -40.31 5.94
CA LYS A 408 43.86 -41.39 5.11
C LYS A 408 45.11 -41.00 4.31
N GLN A 409 45.55 -39.75 4.37
CA GLN A 409 46.75 -39.30 3.63
C GLN A 409 48.06 -39.39 4.44
N ASN A 410 47.99 -39.62 5.75
CA ASN A 410 49.17 -39.73 6.62
C ASN A 410 49.59 -41.17 7.01
N GLN A 411 49.00 -42.22 6.41
CA GLN A 411 49.38 -43.62 6.65
C GLN A 411 50.11 -44.32 5.50
N MET A 412 50.52 -43.61 4.44
CA MET A 412 51.22 -44.21 3.29
C MET A 412 52.65 -43.66 3.05
N ILE A 413 53.30 -43.06 4.06
CA ILE A 413 54.70 -42.55 3.91
C ILE A 413 55.70 -43.21 4.89
N ASN A 414 55.27 -44.12 5.79
CA ASN A 414 56.18 -44.77 6.76
C ASN A 414 56.25 -46.30 6.66
N SER A 415 56.13 -46.87 5.47
CA SER A 415 56.32 -48.32 5.28
C SER A 415 57.10 -48.68 4.01
N ASP A 416 58.24 -48.02 3.79
CA ASP A 416 59.35 -48.53 2.96
C ASP A 416 60.67 -47.86 3.36
N ASN A 417 61.30 -48.41 4.40
CA ASN A 417 62.76 -48.55 4.59
C ASN A 417 63.09 -49.36 5.84
#